data_AF-A0A529N5U4-F1
#
_entry.id   AF-A0A529N5U4-F1
#
_cell.length_a   1.000
_cell.length_b   1.000
_cell.length_c   1.000
_cell.angle_alpha   90.00
_cell.angle_beta   90.00
_cell.angle_gamma   90.00
#
_symmetry.space_group_name_H-M   'P 1'
#
loop_
_entity.id
_entity.type
_entity.pdbx_description
1 polymer ?
#
loop_
_entity_poly.entity_id
_entity_poly.type
_entity_poly.pdbx_seq_one_letter_code
_entity_poly.pdbx_strand_id
1 'polypeptide(L)'
;TMNAAEGERWGFYNRLVEPAALEPDALEMAARIVSGPTFAHGITKTQLNQEWSMGLDQAIEAEAQAQAICMQTADFERAYKAFVAKEKPVFEGN
;
A
#
# COMPACT_ATOMS: atom_id res chain seq x y z
N THR A 1 8.61 30.27 4.74
CA THR A 1 7.59 29.21 4.90
C THR A 1 7.33 28.60 3.54
N MET A 2 7.16 27.29 3.46
CA MET A 2 6.84 26.58 2.22
C MET A 2 5.33 26.67 1.97
N ASN A 3 4.90 26.97 0.74
CA ASN A 3 3.47 26.93 0.40
C ASN A 3 3.01 25.51 0.02
N ALA A 4 1.70 25.28 0.01
CA ALA A 4 1.13 23.95 -0.24
C ALA A 4 1.54 23.37 -1.61
N ALA A 5 1.49 24.18 -2.67
CA ALA A 5 1.85 23.79 -4.03
C ALA A 5 3.34 23.45 -4.17
N GLU A 6 4.21 24.16 -3.47
CA GLU A 6 5.64 23.81 -3.38
C GLU A 6 5.84 22.48 -2.66
N GLY A 7 5.15 22.27 -1.53
CA GLY A 7 5.24 21.03 -0.76
C GLY A 7 4.77 19.80 -1.51
N GLU A 8 3.70 19.92 -2.29
CA GLU A 8 3.21 18.82 -3.14
C GLU A 8 4.23 18.47 -4.24
N ARG A 9 4.77 19.46 -4.95
CA ARG A 9 5.79 19.21 -5.99
C ARG A 9 7.09 18.61 -5.45
N TRP A 10 7.42 18.86 -4.18
CA TRP A 10 8.59 18.26 -3.53
C TRP A 10 8.32 16.85 -2.98
N GLY A 11 7.09 16.36 -3.06
CA GLY A 11 6.68 15.07 -2.49
C GLY A 11 6.44 15.11 -0.98
N PHE A 12 6.36 16.29 -0.37
CA PHE A 12 6.00 16.43 1.05
C PHE A 12 4.52 16.15 1.30
N TYR A 13 3.66 16.51 0.34
CA TYR A 13 2.24 16.14 0.32
C TYR A 13 1.96 15.25 -0.89
N ASN A 14 1.18 14.18 -0.68
CA ASN A 14 0.79 13.29 -1.77
C ASN A 14 -0.24 13.93 -2.72
N ARG A 15 -1.02 14.90 -2.25
CA ARG A 15 -2.09 15.56 -3.00
C ARG A 15 -2.54 16.85 -2.29
N LEU A 16 -3.02 17.82 -3.07
CA LEU A 16 -3.74 19.00 -2.59
C LEU A 16 -5.20 18.94 -3.00
N VAL A 17 -6.08 19.41 -2.12
CA VAL A 17 -7.52 19.47 -2.33
C VAL A 17 -8.08 20.76 -1.73
N GLU A 18 -9.26 21.18 -2.16
CA GLU A 18 -9.97 22.29 -1.54
C GLU A 18 -10.29 21.99 -0.07
N PRO A 19 -10.32 23.00 0.83
CA PRO A 19 -10.50 22.77 2.26
C PRO A 19 -11.76 21.94 2.61
N ALA A 20 -12.85 22.16 1.90
CA ALA A 20 -14.11 21.44 2.10
C ALA A 20 -14.05 19.95 1.68
N ALA A 21 -13.07 19.57 0.85
CA ALA A 21 -12.88 18.20 0.38
C ALA A 21 -11.88 17.42 1.24
N LEU A 22 -11.09 18.08 2.10
CA LEU A 22 -9.98 17.46 2.83
C LEU A 22 -10.35 16.17 3.56
N GLU A 23 -11.38 16.21 4.40
CA GLU A 23 -11.82 15.06 5.20
C GLU A 23 -12.46 13.96 4.33
N PRO A 24 -13.43 14.26 3.43
CA PRO A 24 -13.96 13.27 2.49
C PRO A 24 -12.86 12.55 1.68
N ASP A 25 -11.89 13.29 1.15
CA ASP A 25 -10.81 12.73 0.34
C ASP A 25 -9.84 11.85 1.14
N ALA A 26 -9.55 12.24 2.38
CA ALA A 26 -8.72 11.44 3.29
C ALA A 26 -9.42 10.14 3.69
N LEU A 27 -10.72 10.21 4.00
CA LEU A 27 -11.52 9.03 4.34
C LEU A 27 -11.69 8.08 3.15
N GLU A 28 -11.85 8.61 1.93
CA GLU A 28 -11.88 7.78 0.72
C GLU A 28 -10.55 7.02 0.54
N MET A 29 -9.42 7.71 0.72
CA MET A 29 -8.10 7.08 0.65
C MET A 29 -7.95 5.97 1.72
N ALA A 30 -8.37 6.24 2.95
CA ALA A 30 -8.36 5.25 4.03
C ALA A 30 -9.26 4.05 3.71
N ALA A 31 -10.46 4.29 3.17
CA ALA A 31 -11.40 3.25 2.76
C ALA A 31 -10.81 2.33 1.68
N ARG A 32 -10.08 2.90 0.70
CA ARG A 32 -9.39 2.11 -0.32
C ARG A 32 -8.32 1.21 0.29
N ILE A 33 -7.51 1.73 1.21
CA ILE A 33 -6.44 0.98 1.88
C ILE A 33 -7.02 -0.16 2.73
N VAL A 34 -8.04 0.09 3.53
CA VAL A 34 -8.64 -0.95 4.40
C VAL A 34 -9.43 -1.99 3.59
N SER A 35 -9.93 -1.64 2.40
CA SER A 35 -10.58 -2.59 1.49
C SER A 35 -9.62 -3.50 0.73
N GLY A 36 -8.31 -3.21 0.78
CA GLY A 36 -7.25 -4.00 0.17
C GLY A 36 -6.74 -5.12 1.08
N PRO A 37 -5.69 -5.84 0.66
CA PRO A 37 -5.05 -6.88 1.46
C PRO A 37 -4.22 -6.23 2.59
N THR A 38 -4.86 -5.95 3.72
CA THR A 38 -4.28 -5.16 4.82
C THR A 38 -3.00 -5.77 5.39
N PHE A 39 -2.90 -7.11 5.44
CA PHE A 39 -1.67 -7.81 5.81
C PHE A 39 -0.53 -7.50 4.84
N ALA A 40 -0.76 -7.65 3.53
CA ALA A 40 0.24 -7.36 2.51
C ALA A 40 0.63 -5.88 2.51
N HIS A 41 -0.32 -4.95 2.71
CA HIS A 41 -0.02 -3.54 2.89
C HIS A 41 0.91 -3.27 4.08
N GLY A 42 0.70 -3.96 5.21
CA GLY A 42 1.58 -3.88 6.38
C GLY A 42 3.00 -4.37 6.09
N ILE A 43 3.13 -5.50 5.38
CA ILE A 43 4.42 -6.03 4.94
C ILE A 43 5.12 -5.04 3.99
N THR A 44 4.44 -4.54 2.97
CA THR A 44 5.01 -3.52 2.07
C THR A 44 5.47 -2.28 2.82
N LYS A 45 4.66 -1.77 3.77
CA LYS A 45 5.06 -0.60 4.57
C LYS A 45 6.29 -0.86 5.42
N THR A 46 6.44 -2.09 5.92
CA THR A 46 7.61 -2.52 6.69
C THR A 46 8.86 -2.54 5.81
N GLN A 47 8.78 -3.10 4.61
CA GLN A 47 9.89 -3.13 3.66
C GLN A 47 10.35 -1.73 3.26
N LEU A 48 9.41 -0.82 2.93
CA LEU A 48 9.73 0.58 2.60
C LEU A 48 10.43 1.33 3.75
N ASN A 49 10.17 0.95 5.00
CA ASN A 49 10.87 1.56 6.14
C ASN A 49 12.29 1.01 6.32
N GLN A 50 12.53 -0.23 5.91
CA GLN A 50 13.80 -0.93 6.09
C GLN A 50 14.77 -0.69 4.92
N GLU A 51 14.24 -0.50 3.71
CA GLU A 51 15.01 -0.40 2.46
C GLU A 51 16.09 0.69 2.51
N TRP A 52 15.88 1.77 3.28
CA TRP A 52 16.83 2.87 3.45
C TRP A 52 18.21 2.41 3.93
N SER A 53 18.26 1.30 4.66
CA SER A 53 19.48 0.73 5.21
C SER A 53 19.95 -0.55 4.50
N MET A 54 19.27 -0.97 3.43
CA MET A 54 19.55 -2.22 2.74
C MET A 54 20.38 -1.98 1.47
N GLY A 55 21.33 -2.88 1.22
CA GLY A 55 21.90 -3.05 -0.12
C GLY A 55 20.90 -3.71 -1.07
N LEU A 56 21.11 -3.58 -2.38
CA LEU A 56 20.21 -4.14 -3.41
C LEU A 56 19.96 -5.65 -3.22
N ASP A 57 21.00 -6.43 -3.01
CA ASP A 57 20.88 -7.89 -2.84
C ASP A 57 20.05 -8.25 -1.59
N GLN A 58 20.18 -7.46 -0.51
CA GLN A 58 19.40 -7.64 0.70
C GLN A 58 17.93 -7.26 0.49
N ALA A 59 17.67 -6.20 -0.28
CA ALA A 59 16.32 -5.78 -0.62
C ALA A 59 15.61 -6.85 -1.47
N ILE A 60 16.30 -7.46 -2.44
CA ILE A 60 15.77 -8.55 -3.27
C ILE A 60 15.43 -9.78 -2.41
N GLU A 61 16.32 -10.17 -1.50
CA GLU A 61 16.07 -11.31 -0.60
C GLU A 61 14.90 -11.01 0.36
N ALA A 62 14.85 -9.81 0.94
CA ALA A 62 13.75 -9.38 1.79
C ALA A 62 12.41 -9.39 1.04
N GLU A 63 12.40 -8.93 -0.22
CA GLU A 63 11.21 -8.98 -1.07
C GLU A 63 10.76 -10.41 -1.31
N ALA A 64 11.67 -11.32 -1.65
CA ALA A 64 11.34 -12.73 -1.89
C ALA A 64 10.70 -13.38 -0.65
N GLN A 65 11.22 -13.09 0.55
CA GLN A 65 10.66 -13.57 1.81
C GLN A 65 9.28 -12.96 2.08
N ALA A 66 9.14 -11.65 1.90
CA ALA A 66 7.87 -10.94 2.05
C ALA A 66 6.79 -11.49 1.10
N GLN A 67 7.14 -11.76 -0.16
CA GLN A 67 6.24 -12.39 -1.13
C GLN A 67 5.83 -13.78 -0.67
N ALA A 68 6.79 -14.62 -0.25
CA ALA A 68 6.51 -15.98 0.23
C ALA A 68 5.56 -15.98 1.44
N ILE A 69 5.73 -15.04 2.38
CA ILE A 69 4.82 -14.87 3.52
C ILE A 69 3.43 -14.43 3.03
N CYS A 70 3.34 -13.43 2.14
CA CYS A 70 2.07 -12.97 1.59
C CYS A 70 1.32 -14.08 0.83
N MET A 71 2.04 -14.97 0.12
CA MET A 71 1.44 -16.10 -0.60
C MET A 71 0.84 -17.18 0.32
N GLN A 72 1.17 -17.18 1.60
CA GLN A 72 0.60 -18.09 2.59
C GLN A 72 -0.74 -17.60 3.17
N THR A 73 -1.16 -16.37 2.84
CA THR A 73 -2.41 -15.77 3.33
C THR A 73 -3.61 -16.23 2.49
N ALA A 74 -4.79 -16.26 3.11
CA ALA A 74 -6.03 -16.56 2.38
C ALA A 74 -6.35 -15.46 1.34
N ASP A 75 -5.92 -14.21 1.59
CA ASP A 75 -6.05 -13.09 0.66
C ASP A 75 -5.30 -13.33 -0.66
N PHE A 76 -4.17 -14.05 -0.64
CA PHE A 76 -3.51 -14.46 -1.87
C PHE A 76 -4.37 -15.45 -2.68
N GLU A 77 -4.96 -16.45 -2.02
CA GLU A 77 -5.85 -17.40 -2.68
C GLU A 77 -7.11 -16.71 -3.23
N ARG A 78 -7.73 -15.80 -2.46
CA ARG A 78 -8.88 -14.99 -2.88
C ARG A 78 -8.53 -14.12 -4.09
N ALA A 79 -7.37 -13.45 -4.05
CA ALA A 79 -6.88 -12.64 -5.16
C ALA A 79 -6.67 -13.48 -6.42
N TYR A 80 -6.03 -14.65 -6.28
CA TYR A 80 -5.77 -15.55 -7.41
C TYR A 80 -7.07 -16.06 -8.04
N LYS A 81 -8.02 -16.55 -7.22
CA LYS A 81 -9.32 -17.03 -7.70
C LYS A 81 -10.11 -15.92 -8.40
N ALA A 82 -10.18 -14.73 -7.79
CA ALA A 82 -10.87 -13.59 -8.37
C ALA A 82 -10.21 -13.16 -9.69
N PHE A 83 -8.87 -13.14 -9.75
CA PHE A 83 -8.13 -12.82 -10.96
C PHE A 83 -8.43 -13.79 -12.11
N VAL A 84 -8.38 -15.10 -11.85
CA VAL A 84 -8.72 -16.13 -12.84
C VAL A 84 -10.19 -16.03 -13.28
N ALA A 85 -11.09 -15.71 -12.36
CA ALA A 85 -12.51 -15.49 -12.64
C ALA A 85 -12.83 -14.13 -13.28
N LYS A 86 -11.86 -13.21 -13.38
CA LYS A 86 -12.06 -11.80 -13.77
C LYS A 86 -13.06 -11.04 -12.89
N GLU A 87 -13.08 -11.39 -11.61
CA GLU A 87 -13.93 -10.79 -10.58
C GLU A 87 -13.10 -9.87 -9.68
N LYS A 88 -13.79 -9.02 -8.89
CA LYS A 88 -13.14 -8.18 -7.90
C LYS A 88 -12.86 -9.01 -6.64
N PRO A 89 -11.60 -9.11 -6.17
CA PRO A 89 -11.31 -9.79 -4.92
C PRO A 89 -11.91 -9.04 -3.73
N VAL A 90 -12.36 -9.81 -2.74
CA VAL A 90 -12.75 -9.30 -1.42
C VAL A 90 -11.68 -9.74 -0.44
N PHE A 91 -11.01 -8.78 0.18
CA PHE A 91 -9.92 -9.03 1.11
C PHE A 91 -10.42 -9.01 2.56
N GLU A 92 -9.86 -9.88 3.39
CA GLU A 92 -10.19 -9.99 4.82
C GLU A 92 -8.99 -9.71 5.74
N GLY A 93 -7.79 -9.52 5.19
CA GLY A 93 -6.57 -9.24 5.94
C GLY A 93 -5.90 -10.47 6.55
N ASN A 94 -6.23 -11.67 6.07
CA ASN A 94 -5.70 -12.96 6.53
C ASN A 94 -5.40 -13.90 5.36
#